data_AF-A0A1I4H1V3-F1
#
_entry.id   AF-A0A1I4H1V3-F1
#
_cell.length_a   1.000
_cell.length_b   1.000
_cell.length_c   1.000
_cell.angle_alpha   90.00
_cell.angle_beta   90.00
_cell.angle_gamma   90.00
#
_symmetry.space_group_name_H-M   'P 1'
#
loop_
_entity.id
_entity.type
_entity.pdbx_description
1 polymer ?
#
loop_
_entity_poly.entity_id
_entity_poly.type
_entity_poly.pdbx_seq_one_letter_code
_entity_poly.pdbx_strand_id
1 'polypeptide(L)'
;MMKTRKSDRRIFLWSYLMIPLQFYWIYIGWYGMFIVFIPVYVFLFLPLPRIIGQGTVGFLRSVSFTQWGLMLMVFGISHLAYFPVANTEFGANLVLYLIILTQVNDVSQYLISLYFGKRKVAPTANPYITWEGFIGAVVTTTVISYFIYPLLTPLDMTFGIASGILISVAGYFGSLTISVLKRDLLIGNKETLERLKNRYLNRIDSLTYTAPVFFHVIRYFFDFM
;
A
#
# COMPACT_ATOMS: atom_id res chain seq x y z
N MET A 1 -3.35 -12.23 19.54
CA MET A 1 -2.45 -11.06 19.77
C MET A 1 -1.02 -11.56 19.79
N MET A 2 -0.12 -11.04 18.94
CA MET A 2 1.31 -11.37 19.04
C MET A 2 1.80 -11.03 20.46
N LYS A 3 2.53 -11.94 21.11
CA LYS A 3 3.16 -11.65 22.41
C LYS A 3 4.22 -10.56 22.20
N THR A 4 3.84 -9.30 22.38
CA THR A 4 4.77 -8.17 22.31
C THR A 4 5.69 -8.25 23.51
N ARG A 5 7.00 -8.24 23.26
CA ARG A 5 7.97 -8.22 24.35
C ARG A 5 7.89 -6.84 25.02
N LYS A 6 8.14 -6.77 26.33
CA LYS A 6 8.24 -5.47 27.03
C LYS A 6 9.26 -4.54 26.35
N SER A 7 10.28 -5.13 25.73
CA SER A 7 11.27 -4.43 24.92
C SER A 7 10.65 -3.62 23.77
N ASP A 8 9.65 -4.15 23.10
CA ASP A 8 9.16 -3.60 21.83
C ASP A 8 8.15 -2.47 22.05
N ARG A 9 7.74 -2.19 23.29
CA ARG A 9 6.75 -1.15 23.62
C ARG A 9 7.22 0.26 23.24
N ARG A 10 8.51 0.56 23.46
CA ARG A 10 9.07 1.89 23.17
C ARG A 10 9.07 2.18 21.67
N ILE A 11 9.48 1.22 20.85
CA ILE A 11 9.50 1.40 19.39
C ILE A 11 8.08 1.56 18.83
N PHE A 12 7.10 0.82 19.36
CA PHE A 12 5.70 1.00 18.95
C PHE A 12 5.16 2.37 19.35
N LEU A 13 5.42 2.85 20.57
CA LEU A 13 5.02 4.19 20.99
C LEU A 13 5.57 5.27 20.04
N TRP A 14 6.85 5.17 19.70
CA TRP A 14 7.49 6.10 18.75
C TRP A 14 6.88 6.00 17.37
N SER A 15 6.58 4.79 16.88
CA SER A 15 5.91 4.60 15.59
C SER A 15 4.53 5.28 15.53
N TYR A 16 3.76 5.26 16.63
CA TYR A 16 2.48 5.96 16.70
C TYR A 16 2.64 7.48 16.65
N LEU A 17 3.71 8.04 17.22
CA LEU A 17 4.01 9.47 17.13
C LEU A 17 4.42 9.89 15.71
N MET A 18 4.96 8.97 14.90
CA MET A 18 5.31 9.29 13.50
C MET A 18 4.07 9.50 12.62
N ILE A 19 2.90 8.96 13.00
CA ILE A 19 1.65 9.11 12.24
C ILE A 19 1.23 10.58 12.17
N PRO A 20 0.93 11.29 13.27
CA PRO A 20 0.54 12.69 13.20
C PRO A 20 1.62 13.58 12.61
N LEU A 21 2.92 13.26 12.81
CA LEU A 21 4.02 13.99 12.18
C LEU A 21 4.01 13.85 10.66
N GLN A 22 3.75 12.64 10.12
CA GLN A 22 3.62 12.43 8.67
C GLN A 22 2.50 13.30 8.08
N PHE A 23 1.33 13.32 8.72
CA PHE A 23 0.20 14.15 8.27
C PHE A 23 0.42 15.65 8.51
N TYR A 24 1.21 16.03 9.50
CA TYR A 24 1.59 17.42 9.72
C TYR A 24 2.38 17.99 8.54
N TRP A 25 3.34 17.22 7.98
CA TRP A 25 4.08 17.63 6.78
C TRP A 25 3.17 17.86 5.57
N ILE A 26 2.14 17.03 5.44
CA ILE A 26 1.10 17.19 4.41
C ILE A 26 0.30 18.47 4.67
N TYR A 27 -0.15 18.68 5.90
CA TYR A 27 -0.97 19.84 6.27
C TYR A 27 -0.31 21.19 5.94
N ILE A 28 1.01 21.30 6.17
CA ILE A 28 1.77 22.51 5.84
C ILE A 28 2.24 22.56 4.36
N GLY A 29 1.93 21.55 3.56
CA GLY A 29 2.31 21.46 2.14
C GLY A 29 3.81 21.20 1.90
N TRP A 30 4.54 20.69 2.89
CA TRP A 30 5.99 20.47 2.75
C TRP A 30 6.30 19.12 2.07
N TYR A 31 6.17 19.11 0.75
CA TYR A 31 6.41 17.94 -0.11
C TYR A 31 7.72 17.21 0.19
N GLY A 32 8.84 17.95 0.21
CA GLY A 32 10.17 17.36 0.38
C GLY A 32 10.28 16.55 1.67
N MET A 33 9.82 17.13 2.79
CA MET A 33 9.80 16.43 4.07
C MET A 33 8.82 15.27 4.08
N PHE A 34 7.62 15.43 3.51
CA PHE A 34 6.63 14.35 3.40
C PHE A 34 7.19 13.08 2.76
N ILE A 35 7.96 13.22 1.66
CA ILE A 35 8.55 12.08 0.93
C ILE A 35 9.74 11.46 1.68
N VAL A 36 10.60 12.26 2.32
CA VAL A 36 11.81 11.72 2.97
C VAL A 36 11.59 11.31 4.44
N PHE A 37 10.52 11.78 5.09
CA PHE A 37 10.33 11.62 6.54
C PHE A 37 10.36 10.15 6.97
N ILE A 38 9.46 9.33 6.45
CA ILE A 38 9.41 7.91 6.83
C ILE A 38 10.58 7.11 6.20
N PRO A 39 10.83 7.19 4.88
CA PRO A 39 11.85 6.36 4.23
C PRO A 39 13.28 6.64 4.70
N VAL A 40 13.59 7.87 5.10
CA VAL A 40 14.94 8.27 5.52
C VAL A 40 15.01 8.49 7.02
N TYR A 41 14.31 9.51 7.54
CA TYR A 41 14.49 9.93 8.94
C TYR A 41 13.95 8.89 9.93
N VAL A 42 12.73 8.41 9.73
CA VAL A 42 12.16 7.36 10.60
C VAL A 42 12.95 6.06 10.44
N PHE A 43 13.34 5.69 9.23
CA PHE A 43 14.18 4.50 9.02
C PHE A 43 15.47 4.54 9.86
N LEU A 44 16.17 5.68 9.88
CA LEU A 44 17.42 5.84 10.61
C LEU A 44 17.24 5.95 12.14
N PHE A 45 16.21 6.68 12.61
CA PHE A 45 16.07 7.04 14.02
C PHE A 45 15.13 6.13 14.83
N LEU A 46 14.16 5.47 14.19
CA LEU A 46 13.23 4.53 14.86
C LEU A 46 13.91 3.37 15.61
N PRO A 47 15.08 2.85 15.21
CA PRO A 47 15.76 1.80 15.96
C PRO A 47 16.31 2.26 17.33
N LEU A 48 16.63 3.55 17.51
CA LEU A 48 17.33 4.06 18.70
C LEU A 48 16.60 3.78 20.04
N PRO A 49 15.28 3.99 20.18
CA PRO A 49 14.54 3.69 21.41
C PRO A 49 14.57 2.21 21.79
N ARG A 50 14.81 1.32 20.81
CA ARG A 50 14.93 -0.13 21.03
C ARG A 50 16.34 -0.53 21.49
N ILE A 51 17.36 0.30 21.24
CA ILE A 51 18.75 0.06 21.69
C ILE A 51 18.91 0.44 23.17
N ILE A 52 18.28 1.53 23.60
CA ILE A 52 18.51 2.10 24.94
C ILE A 52 17.89 1.22 26.04
N GLY A 53 18.76 0.57 26.84
CA GLY A 53 18.37 -0.18 28.03
C GLY A 53 17.69 -1.52 27.74
N GLN A 54 17.88 -2.07 26.54
CA GLN A 54 17.27 -3.33 26.14
C GLN A 54 18.26 -4.22 25.39
N GLY A 55 18.23 -5.52 25.67
CA GLY A 55 19.12 -6.49 25.02
C GLY A 55 18.91 -6.63 23.51
N THR A 56 19.85 -7.31 22.86
CA THR A 56 19.93 -7.50 21.39
C THR A 56 18.91 -8.50 20.84
N VAL A 57 18.35 -9.36 21.70
CA VAL A 57 17.49 -10.47 21.25
C VAL A 57 16.23 -9.97 20.56
N GLY A 58 16.07 -10.35 19.29
CA GLY A 58 14.91 -9.98 18.47
C GLY A 58 14.89 -8.51 18.01
N PHE A 59 16.00 -7.78 18.15
CA PHE A 59 16.14 -6.39 17.72
C PHE A 59 15.74 -6.20 16.25
N LEU A 60 16.41 -6.92 15.33
CA LEU A 60 16.17 -6.79 13.89
C LEU A 60 14.71 -7.08 13.54
N ARG A 61 14.15 -8.17 14.07
CA ARG A 61 12.74 -8.54 13.84
C ARG A 61 11.78 -7.42 14.26
N SER A 62 11.97 -6.82 15.43
CA SER A 62 11.09 -5.76 15.94
C SER A 62 11.21 -4.47 15.12
N VAL A 63 12.44 -4.07 14.80
CA VAL A 63 12.72 -2.86 14.00
C VAL A 63 12.20 -3.02 12.58
N SER A 64 12.57 -4.08 11.88
CA SER A 64 12.15 -4.33 10.49
C SER A 64 10.63 -4.44 10.39
N PHE A 65 9.97 -5.14 11.32
CA PHE A 65 8.51 -5.21 11.33
C PHE A 65 7.86 -3.83 11.48
N THR A 66 8.36 -3.01 12.40
CA THR A 66 7.79 -1.68 12.65
C THR A 66 8.04 -0.75 11.45
N GLN A 67 9.24 -0.80 10.86
CA GLN A 67 9.58 -0.03 9.66
C GLN A 67 8.70 -0.43 8.46
N TRP A 68 8.51 -1.73 8.22
CA TRP A 68 7.60 -2.21 7.18
C TRP A 68 6.16 -1.75 7.42
N GLY A 69 5.69 -1.81 8.67
CA GLY A 69 4.38 -1.30 9.05
C GLY A 69 4.22 0.19 8.75
N LEU A 70 5.19 1.01 9.12
CA LEU A 70 5.16 2.45 8.84
C LEU A 70 5.26 2.76 7.34
N MET A 71 6.10 2.05 6.59
CA MET A 71 6.22 2.26 5.14
C MET A 71 4.92 1.92 4.39
N LEU A 72 4.28 0.79 4.71
CA LEU A 72 3.08 0.40 3.99
C LEU A 72 1.84 1.15 4.48
N MET A 73 1.61 1.16 5.80
CA MET A 73 0.33 1.62 6.38
C MET A 73 0.29 3.12 6.64
N VAL A 74 1.44 3.77 6.82
CA VAL A 74 1.49 5.21 7.08
C VAL A 74 1.95 5.94 5.84
N PHE A 75 3.19 5.69 5.40
CA PHE A 75 3.76 6.35 4.23
C PHE A 75 2.92 6.07 2.97
N GLY A 76 2.67 4.82 2.61
CA GLY A 76 1.87 4.45 1.43
C GLY A 76 0.50 5.13 1.41
N ILE A 77 -0.30 4.92 2.45
CA ILE A 77 -1.68 5.49 2.53
C ILE A 77 -1.68 7.01 2.60
N SER A 78 -0.70 7.64 3.25
CA SER A 78 -0.65 9.10 3.41
C SER A 78 -0.56 9.87 2.08
N HIS A 79 -0.13 9.22 0.99
CA HIS A 79 -0.16 9.82 -0.35
C HIS A 79 -1.58 10.18 -0.81
N LEU A 80 -2.59 9.42 -0.38
CA LEU A 80 -3.99 9.73 -0.65
C LEU A 80 -4.39 11.08 -0.04
N ALA A 81 -3.89 11.40 1.14
CA ALA A 81 -4.19 12.65 1.83
C ALA A 81 -3.45 13.86 1.23
N TYR A 82 -2.37 13.62 0.47
CA TYR A 82 -1.61 14.71 -0.16
C TYR A 82 -2.33 15.27 -1.39
N PHE A 83 -3.03 14.44 -2.17
CA PHE A 83 -3.71 14.91 -3.39
C PHE A 83 -4.65 16.11 -3.19
N PRO A 84 -5.58 16.12 -2.21
CA PRO A 84 -6.48 17.25 -2.00
C PRO A 84 -5.78 18.52 -1.50
N VAL A 85 -4.62 18.38 -0.85
CA VAL A 85 -3.81 19.52 -0.39
C VAL A 85 -3.00 20.12 -1.54
N ALA A 86 -2.52 19.27 -2.45
CA ALA A 86 -1.78 19.70 -3.63
C ALA A 86 -2.67 20.41 -4.66
N ASN A 87 -3.91 19.94 -4.84
CA ASN A 87 -4.83 20.50 -5.81
C ASN A 87 -6.28 20.42 -5.30
N THR A 88 -6.88 21.58 -5.07
CA THR A 88 -8.24 21.68 -4.50
C THR A 88 -9.34 21.36 -5.50
N GLU A 89 -9.06 21.45 -6.81
CA GLU A 89 -10.06 21.25 -7.87
C GLU A 89 -10.22 19.76 -8.20
N PHE A 90 -9.11 19.05 -8.39
CA PHE A 90 -9.11 17.66 -8.86
C PHE A 90 -8.54 16.66 -7.85
N GLY A 91 -7.90 17.11 -6.76
CA GLY A 91 -7.21 16.22 -5.83
C GLY A 91 -8.11 15.16 -5.21
N ALA A 92 -9.33 15.52 -4.80
CA ALA A 92 -10.31 14.55 -4.30
C ALA A 92 -10.77 13.55 -5.38
N ASN A 93 -10.92 14.01 -6.63
CA ASN A 93 -11.35 13.16 -7.74
C ASN A 93 -10.24 12.17 -8.16
N LEU A 94 -8.97 12.57 -8.09
CA LEU A 94 -7.83 11.68 -8.29
C LEU A 94 -7.76 10.57 -7.24
N VAL A 95 -8.05 10.90 -5.97
CA VAL A 95 -8.16 9.90 -4.90
C VAL A 95 -9.30 8.92 -5.18
N LEU A 96 -10.47 9.44 -5.57
CA LEU A 96 -11.61 8.59 -5.92
C LEU A 96 -11.30 7.68 -7.11
N TYR A 97 -10.70 8.22 -8.16
CA TYR A 97 -10.25 7.50 -9.34
C TYR A 97 -9.29 6.36 -8.99
N LEU A 98 -8.25 6.65 -8.20
CA LEU A 98 -7.30 5.65 -7.73
C LEU A 98 -7.98 4.55 -6.90
N ILE A 99 -8.87 4.91 -5.98
CA ILE A 99 -9.59 3.94 -5.14
C ILE A 99 -10.44 3.03 -6.02
N ILE A 100 -11.25 3.59 -6.94
CA ILE A 100 -12.11 2.81 -7.83
C ILE A 100 -11.28 1.81 -8.63
N LEU A 101 -10.21 2.28 -9.29
CA LEU A 101 -9.37 1.40 -10.10
C LEU A 101 -8.66 0.33 -9.28
N THR A 102 -8.20 0.66 -8.08
CA THR A 102 -7.56 -0.32 -7.18
C THR A 102 -8.57 -1.39 -6.73
N GLN A 103 -9.79 -1.01 -6.37
CA GLN A 103 -10.80 -1.99 -5.94
C GLN A 103 -11.30 -2.84 -7.11
N VAL A 104 -11.49 -2.24 -8.29
CA VAL A 104 -11.80 -2.97 -9.52
C VAL A 104 -10.71 -3.99 -9.81
N ASN A 105 -9.44 -3.59 -9.68
CA ASN A 105 -8.31 -4.48 -9.90
C ASN A 105 -8.34 -5.71 -8.97
N ASP A 106 -8.52 -5.50 -7.67
CA ASP A 106 -8.58 -6.58 -6.69
C ASP A 106 -9.74 -7.55 -6.95
N VAL A 107 -10.91 -7.01 -7.31
CA VAL A 107 -12.10 -7.82 -7.63
C VAL A 107 -11.88 -8.62 -8.92
N SER A 108 -11.41 -7.96 -9.98
CA SER A 108 -11.13 -8.61 -11.27
C SER A 108 -10.07 -9.70 -11.11
N GLN A 109 -8.96 -9.41 -10.42
CA GLN A 109 -7.90 -10.36 -10.11
C GLN A 109 -8.48 -11.59 -9.41
N TYR A 110 -9.25 -11.39 -8.35
CA TYR A 110 -9.83 -12.47 -7.57
C TYR A 110 -10.80 -13.32 -8.39
N LEU A 111 -11.75 -12.71 -9.10
CA LEU A 111 -12.76 -13.43 -9.88
C LEU A 111 -12.12 -14.22 -11.02
N ILE A 112 -11.19 -13.61 -11.76
CA ILE A 112 -10.55 -14.28 -12.89
C ILE A 112 -9.62 -15.39 -12.39
N SER A 113 -8.87 -15.17 -11.31
CA SER A 113 -8.09 -16.23 -10.67
C SER A 113 -8.95 -17.36 -10.11
N LEU A 114 -10.17 -17.07 -9.66
CA LEU A 114 -11.11 -18.08 -9.15
C LEU A 114 -11.68 -18.96 -10.27
N TYR A 115 -12.14 -18.37 -11.37
CA TYR A 115 -12.82 -19.10 -12.45
C TYR A 115 -11.88 -19.66 -13.53
N PHE A 116 -10.81 -18.93 -13.84
CA PHE A 116 -9.91 -19.21 -14.97
C PHE A 116 -8.45 -19.42 -14.55
N GLY A 117 -8.11 -19.20 -13.28
CA GLY A 117 -6.74 -19.26 -12.79
C GLY A 117 -6.17 -20.67 -12.79
N LYS A 118 -5.10 -20.89 -13.55
CA LYS A 118 -4.38 -22.17 -13.61
C LYS A 118 -2.97 -22.04 -13.04
N ARG A 119 -2.25 -20.97 -13.39
CA ARG A 119 -0.86 -20.74 -12.98
C ARG A 119 -0.79 -19.84 -11.75
N LYS A 120 -0.82 -20.45 -10.57
CA LYS A 120 -0.69 -19.78 -9.27
C LYS A 120 0.73 -19.24 -9.07
N VAL A 121 0.84 -18.01 -8.55
CA VAL A 121 2.15 -17.34 -8.34
C VAL A 121 2.70 -17.62 -6.95
N ALA A 122 1.88 -17.44 -5.90
CA ALA A 122 2.28 -17.71 -4.53
C ALA A 122 1.22 -18.56 -3.79
N PRO A 123 1.06 -19.85 -4.16
CA PRO A 123 -0.04 -20.69 -3.68
C PRO A 123 -0.05 -20.90 -2.16
N THR A 124 1.13 -20.86 -1.51
CA THR A 124 1.26 -20.96 -0.05
C THR A 124 0.76 -19.70 0.66
N ALA A 125 0.83 -18.54 -0.01
CA ALA A 125 0.39 -17.28 0.56
C ALA A 125 -1.07 -16.97 0.22
N ASN A 126 -1.40 -16.95 -1.08
CA ASN A 126 -2.73 -16.71 -1.59
C ASN A 126 -2.98 -17.57 -2.85
N PRO A 127 -3.87 -18.57 -2.79
CA PRO A 127 -4.15 -19.43 -3.93
C PRO A 127 -4.91 -18.74 -5.07
N TYR A 128 -5.47 -17.55 -4.82
CA TYR A 128 -6.21 -16.72 -5.77
C TYR A 128 -5.36 -15.65 -6.44
N ILE A 129 -4.04 -15.72 -6.33
CA ILE A 129 -3.13 -14.89 -7.13
C ILE A 129 -2.56 -15.77 -8.24
N THR A 130 -3.04 -15.55 -9.47
CA THR A 130 -2.61 -16.26 -10.67
C THR A 130 -2.19 -15.30 -11.77
N TRP A 131 -1.38 -15.78 -12.71
CA TRP A 131 -0.97 -15.02 -13.89
C TRP A 131 -2.14 -14.67 -14.80
N GLU A 132 -3.13 -15.56 -14.93
CA GLU A 132 -4.34 -15.28 -15.72
C GLU A 132 -5.19 -14.19 -15.07
N GLY A 133 -5.30 -14.22 -13.74
CA GLY A 133 -5.93 -13.15 -12.96
C GLY A 133 -5.25 -11.83 -13.19
N PHE A 134 -3.91 -11.81 -13.19
CA PHE A 134 -3.12 -10.58 -13.41
C PHE A 134 -3.41 -9.96 -14.75
N ILE A 135 -3.31 -10.75 -15.83
CA ILE A 135 -3.53 -10.25 -17.19
C ILE A 135 -4.97 -9.75 -17.34
N GLY A 136 -5.96 -10.50 -16.85
CA GLY A 136 -7.34 -10.06 -16.95
C GLY A 136 -7.68 -8.88 -16.05
N ALA A 137 -7.03 -8.74 -14.89
CA ALA A 137 -7.14 -7.57 -14.03
C ALA A 137 -6.54 -6.33 -14.70
N VAL A 138 -5.39 -6.44 -15.37
CA VAL A 138 -4.79 -5.36 -16.18
C VAL A 138 -5.77 -4.92 -17.27
N VAL A 139 -6.31 -5.85 -18.05
CA VAL A 139 -7.24 -5.52 -19.14
C VAL A 139 -8.50 -4.83 -18.59
N THR A 140 -9.16 -5.43 -17.60
CA THR A 140 -10.41 -4.87 -17.03
C THR A 140 -10.20 -3.52 -16.37
N THR A 141 -9.13 -3.34 -15.58
CA THR A 141 -8.80 -2.07 -14.92
C THR A 141 -8.47 -0.99 -15.94
N THR A 142 -7.75 -1.33 -17.01
CA THR A 142 -7.41 -0.39 -18.09
C THR A 142 -8.64 0.05 -18.87
N VAL A 143 -9.54 -0.89 -19.18
CA VAL A 143 -10.82 -0.57 -19.85
C VAL A 143 -11.67 0.35 -18.99
N ILE A 144 -11.82 0.04 -17.70
CA ILE A 144 -12.57 0.90 -16.77
C ILE A 144 -11.91 2.27 -16.65
N SER A 145 -10.58 2.31 -16.56
CA SER A 145 -9.80 3.55 -16.56
C SER A 145 -10.11 4.43 -17.77
N TYR A 146 -10.13 3.85 -18.96
CA TYR A 146 -10.45 4.56 -20.20
C TYR A 146 -11.84 5.22 -20.17
N PHE A 147 -12.83 4.59 -19.54
CA PHE A 147 -14.18 5.16 -19.45
C PHE A 147 -14.33 6.22 -18.35
N ILE A 148 -13.61 6.10 -17.23
CA ILE A 148 -13.81 6.97 -16.08
C ILE A 148 -12.81 8.14 -16.00
N TYR A 149 -11.65 8.06 -16.69
CA TYR A 149 -10.65 9.13 -16.64
C TYR A 149 -11.19 10.51 -17.05
N PRO A 150 -12.04 10.67 -18.09
CA PRO A 150 -12.50 12.00 -18.51
C PRO A 150 -13.46 12.64 -17.50
N LEU A 151 -14.06 11.81 -16.62
CA LEU A 151 -15.02 12.26 -15.61
C LEU A 151 -14.34 12.69 -14.31
N LEU A 152 -13.28 11.98 -13.91
CA LEU A 152 -12.66 12.13 -12.59
C LEU A 152 -11.30 12.81 -12.63
N THR A 153 -10.68 12.94 -13.78
CA THR A 153 -9.30 13.41 -13.87
C THR A 153 -9.14 14.39 -15.03
N PRO A 154 -8.23 15.37 -14.94
CA PRO A 154 -7.90 16.23 -16.06
C PRO A 154 -6.81 15.60 -16.96
N LEU A 155 -6.62 14.28 -16.88
CA LEU A 155 -5.60 13.57 -17.66
C LEU A 155 -6.02 13.45 -19.12
N ASP A 156 -5.03 13.41 -20.01
CA ASP A 156 -5.28 13.04 -21.41
C ASP A 156 -5.56 11.53 -21.55
N MET A 157 -5.95 11.12 -22.76
CA MET A 157 -6.27 9.71 -23.02
C MET A 157 -5.07 8.78 -22.74
N THR A 158 -3.85 9.23 -23.09
CA THR A 158 -2.62 8.46 -22.91
C THR A 158 -2.38 8.17 -21.43
N PHE A 159 -2.44 9.19 -20.58
CA PHE A 159 -2.27 9.06 -19.13
C PHE A 159 -3.46 8.34 -18.47
N GLY A 160 -4.68 8.50 -18.97
CA GLY A 160 -5.83 7.72 -18.52
C GLY A 160 -5.65 6.22 -18.73
N ILE A 161 -5.19 5.79 -19.92
CA ILE A 161 -4.89 4.38 -20.21
C ILE A 161 -3.70 3.91 -19.38
N ALA A 162 -2.61 4.69 -19.36
CA ALA A 162 -1.40 4.35 -18.63
C ALA A 162 -1.66 4.19 -17.12
N SER A 163 -2.55 4.99 -16.55
CA SER A 163 -2.95 4.91 -15.14
C SER A 163 -3.62 3.58 -14.81
N GLY A 164 -4.50 3.08 -15.69
CA GLY A 164 -5.15 1.78 -15.51
C GLY A 164 -4.14 0.62 -15.49
N ILE A 165 -3.14 0.65 -16.38
CA ILE A 165 -2.05 -0.34 -16.40
C ILE A 165 -1.20 -0.21 -15.13
N LEU A 166 -0.77 1.01 -14.81
CA LEU A 166 0.09 1.31 -13.66
C LEU A 166 -0.55 0.84 -12.34
N ILE A 167 -1.80 1.22 -12.09
CA ILE A 167 -2.54 0.86 -10.88
C ILE A 167 -2.74 -0.65 -10.82
N SER A 168 -3.02 -1.31 -11.96
CA SER A 168 -3.14 -2.76 -11.97
C SER A 168 -1.84 -3.48 -11.61
N VAL A 169 -0.72 -3.03 -12.18
CA VAL A 169 0.60 -3.61 -11.90
C VAL A 169 0.98 -3.39 -10.43
N ALA A 170 0.83 -2.16 -9.93
CA ALA A 170 1.13 -1.83 -8.54
C ALA A 170 0.22 -2.57 -7.55
N GLY A 171 -1.09 -2.67 -7.85
CA GLY A 171 -2.07 -3.38 -7.04
C GLY A 171 -1.78 -4.87 -6.95
N TYR A 172 -1.41 -5.49 -8.09
CA TYR A 172 -0.98 -6.88 -8.15
C TYR A 172 0.24 -7.15 -7.26
N PHE A 173 1.31 -6.34 -7.39
CA PHE A 173 2.49 -6.53 -6.56
C PHE A 173 2.21 -6.24 -5.08
N GLY A 174 1.41 -5.22 -4.77
CA GLY A 174 1.02 -4.92 -3.40
C GLY A 174 0.23 -6.05 -2.74
N SER A 175 -0.78 -6.58 -3.44
CA SER A 175 -1.58 -7.71 -2.95
C SER A 175 -0.73 -8.97 -2.74
N LEU A 176 0.24 -9.23 -3.63
CA LEU A 176 1.19 -10.33 -3.51
C LEU A 176 2.10 -10.16 -2.28
N THR A 177 2.77 -9.01 -2.17
CA THR A 177 3.69 -8.75 -1.05
C THR A 177 2.97 -8.80 0.29
N ILE A 178 1.78 -8.22 0.40
CA ILE A 178 1.03 -8.24 1.66
C ILE A 178 0.46 -9.62 1.96
N SER A 179 0.05 -10.39 0.96
CA SER A 179 -0.36 -11.79 1.15
C SER A 179 0.77 -12.61 1.77
N VAL A 180 2.00 -12.45 1.28
CA VAL A 180 3.19 -13.13 1.82
C VAL A 180 3.51 -12.62 3.23
N LEU A 181 3.53 -11.31 3.43
CA LEU A 181 3.81 -10.69 4.73
C LEU A 181 2.82 -11.16 5.81
N LYS A 182 1.51 -11.15 5.51
CA LYS A 182 0.47 -11.64 6.44
C LYS A 182 0.70 -13.09 6.83
N ARG A 183 1.15 -13.92 5.89
CA ARG A 183 1.40 -15.34 6.13
C ARG A 183 2.61 -15.54 7.02
N ASP A 184 3.69 -14.81 6.76
CA ASP A 184 4.91 -14.85 7.58
C ASP A 184 4.65 -14.42 9.03
N LEU A 185 3.89 -13.33 9.22
CA LEU A 185 3.56 -12.81 10.56
C LEU A 185 2.73 -13.75 11.42
N LEU A 186 2.06 -14.73 10.80
CA LEU A 186 1.15 -15.65 11.47
C LEU A 186 1.71 -17.07 11.58
N ILE A 187 2.95 -17.27 11.13
CA ILE A 187 3.65 -18.54 11.35
C ILE A 187 3.68 -18.82 12.85
N GLY A 188 3.05 -19.92 13.25
CA GLY A 188 2.92 -20.36 14.64
C GLY A 188 1.60 -20.03 15.35
N ASN A 189 0.65 -19.32 14.72
CA ASN A 189 -0.67 -19.05 15.28
C ASN A 189 -1.79 -19.64 14.40
N LYS A 190 -2.07 -20.93 14.59
CA LYS A 190 -3.02 -21.71 13.77
C LYS A 190 -4.43 -21.11 13.74
N GLU A 191 -4.94 -20.66 14.88
CA GLU A 191 -6.29 -20.09 15.00
C GLU A 191 -6.43 -18.77 14.22
N THR A 192 -5.40 -17.92 14.25
CA THR A 192 -5.40 -16.65 13.49
C THR A 192 -5.16 -16.89 11.99
N LEU A 193 -4.36 -17.90 11.66
CA LEU A 193 -4.11 -18.31 10.27
C LEU A 193 -5.39 -18.86 9.60
N GLU A 194 -6.21 -19.63 10.31
CA GLU A 194 -7.51 -20.11 9.82
C GLU A 194 -8.49 -18.96 9.57
N ARG A 195 -8.56 -17.97 10.49
CA ARG A 195 -9.41 -16.78 10.29
C ARG A 195 -9.00 -15.97 9.06
N LEU A 196 -7.71 -15.89 8.76
CA LEU A 196 -7.21 -15.18 7.58
C LEU A 196 -7.39 -15.95 6.28
N LYS A 197 -7.50 -17.28 6.35
CA LYS A 197 -7.87 -18.14 5.22
C LYS A 197 -9.26 -17.80 4.66
N ASN A 198 -10.06 -16.97 5.32
CA ASN A 198 -11.38 -16.53 4.86
C ASN A 198 -11.43 -15.05 4.42
N ARG A 199 -10.30 -14.31 4.46
CA ARG A 199 -10.23 -12.88 4.11
C ARG A 199 -9.13 -12.61 3.07
N TYR A 200 -9.37 -13.04 1.83
CA TYR A 200 -8.44 -12.84 0.71
C TYR A 200 -8.55 -11.47 0.05
N LEU A 201 -9.73 -10.83 0.08
CA LEU A 201 -9.87 -9.42 -0.27
C LEU A 201 -9.71 -8.57 0.99
N ASN A 202 -8.64 -7.77 1.03
CA ASN A 202 -8.54 -6.68 1.99
C ASN A 202 -8.35 -5.36 1.24
N ARG A 203 -9.33 -4.46 1.39
CA ARG A 203 -9.49 -3.25 0.58
C ARG A 203 -8.32 -2.27 0.65
N ILE A 204 -7.52 -2.35 1.71
CA ILE A 204 -6.43 -1.41 2.00
C ILE A 204 -5.08 -1.96 1.50
N ASP A 205 -4.94 -3.27 1.28
CA ASP A 205 -3.62 -3.88 1.01
C ASP A 205 -3.00 -3.32 -0.27
N SER A 206 -3.71 -3.47 -1.39
CA SER A 206 -3.32 -2.97 -2.71
C SER A 206 -3.11 -1.46 -2.70
N LEU A 207 -3.96 -0.70 -1.98
CA LEU A 207 -3.86 0.77 -1.85
C LEU A 207 -2.53 1.24 -1.28
N THR A 208 -1.90 0.47 -0.38
CA THR A 208 -0.59 0.86 0.17
C THR A 208 0.53 0.92 -0.88
N TYR A 209 0.34 0.23 -2.01
CA TYR A 209 1.26 0.24 -3.15
C TYR A 209 0.77 1.14 -4.28
N THR A 210 -0.53 1.09 -4.61
CA THR A 210 -1.07 1.88 -5.72
C THR A 210 -1.01 3.37 -5.42
N ALA A 211 -1.25 3.79 -4.18
CA ALA A 211 -1.22 5.21 -3.79
C ALA A 211 0.13 5.91 -4.00
N PRO A 212 1.26 5.43 -3.44
CA PRO A 212 2.54 6.08 -3.67
C PRO A 212 2.97 6.01 -5.13
N VAL A 213 2.75 4.88 -5.82
CA VAL A 213 3.16 4.72 -7.22
C VAL A 213 2.40 5.68 -8.13
N PHE A 214 1.07 5.72 -8.00
CA PHE A 214 0.23 6.63 -8.79
C PHE A 214 0.57 8.09 -8.49
N PHE A 215 0.73 8.44 -7.21
CA PHE A 215 1.10 9.79 -6.79
C PHE A 215 2.40 10.29 -7.45
N HIS A 216 3.45 9.47 -7.45
CA HIS A 216 4.74 9.89 -8.03
C HIS A 216 4.66 10.04 -9.55
N VAL A 217 3.91 9.18 -10.23
CA VAL A 217 3.70 9.30 -11.69
C VAL A 217 2.91 10.57 -12.01
N ILE A 218 1.79 10.82 -11.30
CA ILE A 218 1.02 12.04 -11.50
C ILE A 218 1.88 13.26 -11.23
N ARG A 219 2.64 13.30 -10.14
CA ARG A 219 3.47 14.47 -9.85
C ARG A 219 4.58 14.71 -10.88
N TYR A 220 5.21 13.66 -11.38
CA TYR A 220 6.37 13.81 -12.26
C TYR A 220 5.98 14.22 -13.68
N PHE A 221 4.86 13.70 -14.19
CA PHE A 221 4.43 13.93 -15.57
C PHE A 221 3.33 14.99 -15.72
N PHE A 222 2.59 15.23 -14.65
CA PHE A 222 1.61 16.30 -14.58
C PHE A 222 2.12 17.30 -13.55
N ASP A 223 2.25 18.56 -13.96
CA ASP A 223 2.62 19.66 -13.05
C ASP A 223 1.39 20.00 -12.18
N PHE A 224 0.96 19.01 -11.39
CA PHE A 224 -0.29 18.99 -10.64
C PHE A 224 -0.18 19.71 -9.30
N MET A 225 0.93 20.39 -9.04
CA MET A 225 1.28 20.99 -7.74
C MET A 225 2.08 22.26 -7.92
#